data_AF-I3S572-F1
#
_entry.id   AF-I3S572-F1
#
_cell.length_a   1.000
_cell.length_b   1.000
_cell.length_c   1.000
_cell.angle_alpha   90.00
_cell.angle_beta   90.00
_cell.angle_gamma   90.00
#
_symmetry.space_group_name_H-M   'P 1'
#
loop_
_entity.id
_entity.type
_entity.pdbx_description
1 polymer ?
#
loop_
_entity_poly.entity_id
_entity_poly.type
_entity_poly.pdbx_seq_one_letter_code
_entity_poly.pdbx_strand_id
1 'polypeptide(L)'
;MADKWIPLQGVKKGEIHIQITRKVPEVQKRKSIDSGPSLGKLHQIPSQIKEMMIKFRSLIEDENLEGLSTTLSELETLEDTQEGYIVQLETEQMLLLSKIKELGKEIINFSPSQSRRFFESP
;
A
#
# COMPACT_ATOMS: atom_id res chain seq x y z
N MET A 1 -5.76 27.29 4.42
CA MET A 1 -4.49 27.90 4.87
C MET A 1 -4.86 28.89 5.94
N ALA A 2 -4.21 28.84 7.10
CA ALA A 2 -4.46 29.81 8.17
C ALA A 2 -3.21 30.67 8.30
N ASP A 3 -3.37 31.97 8.12
CA ASP A 3 -2.30 32.96 8.22
C ASP A 3 -2.73 34.01 9.25
N LYS A 4 -1.94 34.19 10.30
CA LYS A 4 -2.30 35.08 11.42
C LYS A 4 -1.08 35.66 12.12
N TRP A 5 -1.17 36.95 12.44
CA TRP A 5 -0.28 37.64 13.37
C TRP A 5 -0.83 37.52 14.80
N ILE A 6 0.03 37.12 15.74
CA ILE A 6 -0.30 36.97 17.16
C ILE A 6 0.60 37.89 17.99
N PRO A 7 0.05 38.84 18.75
CA PRO A 7 0.85 39.73 19.58
C PRO A 7 1.48 38.97 20.75
N LEU A 8 2.73 39.31 21.07
CA LEU A 8 3.44 38.72 22.20
C LEU A 8 2.91 39.26 23.52
N GLN A 9 2.64 38.37 24.47
CA GLN A 9 2.23 38.75 25.82
C GLN A 9 3.45 39.08 26.68
N GLY A 10 3.38 40.15 27.49
CA GLY A 10 4.43 40.53 28.45
C GLY A 10 5.60 41.34 27.88
N VAL A 11 5.54 41.81 26.63
CA VAL A 11 6.59 42.64 26.01
C VAL A 11 6.03 43.97 25.51
N LYS A 12 6.88 45.00 25.44
CA LYS A 12 6.47 46.36 25.03
C LYS A 12 6.03 46.44 23.57
N LYS A 13 6.67 45.68 22.67
CA LYS A 13 6.31 45.56 21.24
C LYS A 13 6.80 44.22 20.70
N GLY A 14 5.99 43.53 19.90
CA GLY A 14 6.39 42.32 19.17
C GLY A 14 5.19 41.44 18.79
N GLU A 15 5.25 40.84 17.61
CA GLU A 15 4.22 39.96 17.05
C GLU A 15 4.89 38.72 16.43
N ILE A 16 4.19 37.59 16.45
CA ILE A 16 4.60 36.36 15.76
C ILE A 16 3.68 36.15 14.55
N HIS A 17 4.29 35.89 13.40
CA HIS A 17 3.59 35.48 12.19
C HIS A 17 3.50 33.95 12.12
N ILE A 18 2.28 33.41 12.07
CA ILE A 18 2.05 31.97 11.95
C ILE A 18 1.34 31.68 10.64
N GLN A 19 2.00 30.89 9.79
CA GLN A 19 1.43 30.36 8.57
C GLN A 19 1.27 28.83 8.67
N ILE A 20 0.03 28.37 8.78
CA ILE A 20 -0.30 26.94 8.77
C ILE A 20 -0.49 26.47 7.34
N THR A 21 0.52 25.76 6.83
CA THR A 21 0.45 25.03 5.56
C THR A 21 0.20 23.56 5.83
N ARG A 22 -0.93 23.04 5.35
CA ARG A 22 -1.15 21.59 5.29
C ARG A 22 -0.34 21.04 4.11
N LYS A 23 0.73 20.30 4.38
CA LYS A 23 1.29 19.39 3.36
C LYS A 23 0.27 18.28 3.17
N VAL A 24 -0.57 18.40 2.15
CA VAL A 24 -1.23 17.22 1.58
C VAL A 24 -0.07 16.44 0.97
N PRO A 25 0.25 15.21 1.43
CA PRO A 25 1.14 14.36 0.67
C PRO A 25 0.51 14.29 -0.71
N GLU A 26 1.19 14.83 -1.70
CA GLU A 26 0.81 14.59 -3.08
C GLU A 26 0.67 13.08 -3.15
N VAL A 27 -0.54 12.59 -3.44
CA VAL A 27 -0.74 11.19 -3.73
C VAL A 27 -0.02 11.02 -5.06
N GLN A 28 1.31 10.97 -4.99
CA GLN A 28 2.14 10.32 -5.95
C GLN A 28 1.56 8.92 -5.92
N LYS A 29 0.61 8.65 -6.84
CA LYS A 29 0.53 7.36 -7.49
C LYS A 29 1.98 7.05 -7.74
N ARG A 30 2.58 6.23 -6.88
CA ARG A 30 4.00 5.95 -6.92
C ARG A 30 4.23 5.64 -8.38
N LYS A 31 4.97 6.50 -9.10
CA LYS A 31 5.57 6.05 -10.34
C LYS A 31 6.33 4.83 -9.86
N SER A 32 5.85 3.67 -10.31
CA SER A 32 6.34 2.34 -9.95
C SER A 32 7.83 2.33 -10.29
N ILE A 33 8.61 2.84 -9.36
CA ILE A 33 10.04 2.65 -9.19
C ILE A 33 10.09 1.64 -8.06
N ASP A 34 9.56 0.47 -8.37
CA ASP A 34 10.31 -0.75 -8.25
C ASP A 34 9.67 -1.72 -9.24
N SER A 35 10.48 -2.57 -9.83
CA SER A 35 10.08 -3.55 -10.84
C SER A 35 9.39 -4.73 -10.15
N GLY A 36 8.38 -4.43 -9.33
CA GLY A 36 7.50 -5.41 -8.74
C GLY A 36 6.58 -6.00 -9.81
N PRO A 37 6.26 -7.29 -9.71
CA PRO A 37 5.48 -7.96 -10.73
C PRO A 37 4.08 -7.29 -10.79
N SER A 38 3.67 -6.85 -11.98
CA SER A 38 2.50 -5.99 -12.11
C SER A 38 1.22 -6.75 -11.75
N LEU A 39 0.35 -6.13 -10.94
CA LEU A 39 -0.96 -6.70 -10.57
C LEU A 39 -1.78 -7.14 -11.80
N GLY A 40 -1.57 -6.44 -12.94
CA GLY A 40 -2.13 -6.82 -14.24
C GLY A 40 -1.73 -8.22 -14.73
N LYS A 41 -0.52 -8.70 -14.42
CA LYS A 41 -0.08 -10.07 -14.74
C LYS A 41 -0.76 -11.09 -13.82
N LEU A 42 -0.89 -10.82 -12.52
CA LEU A 42 -1.58 -11.72 -11.58
C LEU A 42 -3.04 -12.00 -12.02
N HIS A 43 -3.76 -10.98 -12.46
CA HIS A 43 -5.14 -11.15 -12.95
C HIS A 43 -5.25 -12.02 -14.22
N GLN A 44 -4.17 -12.19 -14.97
CA GLN A 44 -4.14 -13.03 -16.17
C GLN A 44 -3.78 -14.48 -15.87
N ILE A 45 -3.19 -14.77 -14.70
CA ILE A 45 -2.80 -16.14 -14.32
C ILE A 45 -4.01 -17.10 -14.35
N PRO A 46 -5.18 -16.77 -13.75
CA PRO A 46 -6.33 -17.68 -13.78
C PRO A 46 -6.83 -17.99 -15.20
N SER A 47 -6.80 -17.01 -16.11
CA SER A 47 -7.14 -17.24 -17.51
C SER A 47 -6.12 -18.12 -18.22
N GLN A 48 -4.82 -17.91 -17.95
CA GLN A 48 -3.75 -18.74 -18.52
C GLN A 48 -3.82 -20.19 -18.03
N ILE A 49 -4.07 -20.41 -16.72
CA ILE A 49 -4.30 -21.76 -16.17
C ILE A 49 -5.48 -22.42 -16.89
N LYS A 50 -6.59 -21.71 -17.07
CA LYS A 50 -7.76 -22.24 -17.77
C LYS A 50 -7.46 -22.62 -19.23
N GLU A 51 -6.71 -21.78 -19.95
CA GLU A 51 -6.27 -22.06 -21.32
C GLU A 51 -5.35 -23.28 -21.38
N MET A 52 -4.38 -23.40 -20.46
CA MET A 52 -3.52 -24.58 -20.35
C MET A 52 -4.32 -25.85 -20.05
N MET A 53 -5.32 -25.79 -19.17
CA MET A 53 -6.19 -26.94 -18.88
C MET A 53 -6.99 -27.40 -20.11
N ILE A 54 -7.38 -26.49 -21.00
CA ILE A 54 -8.03 -26.82 -22.27
C ILE A 54 -7.01 -27.48 -23.20
N LYS A 55 -5.82 -26.89 -23.34
CA LYS A 55 -4.71 -27.44 -24.13
C LYS A 55 -4.29 -28.84 -23.65
N PHE A 56 -4.33 -29.09 -22.35
CA PHE A 56 -4.10 -30.41 -21.76
C PHE A 56 -5.08 -31.46 -22.29
N ARG A 57 -6.38 -31.13 -22.37
CA ARG A 57 -7.39 -32.08 -22.90
C ARG A 57 -7.15 -32.38 -24.37
N SER A 58 -6.87 -31.36 -25.18
CA SER A 58 -6.60 -31.59 -26.61
C SER A 58 -5.34 -32.44 -26.81
N LEU A 59 -4.28 -32.21 -26.03
CA LEU A 59 -3.06 -33.00 -26.13
C LEU A 59 -3.23 -34.46 -25.66
N ILE A 60 -4.16 -34.73 -24.73
CA ILE A 60 -4.56 -36.10 -24.37
C ILE A 60 -5.29 -36.77 -25.54
N GLU A 61 -6.23 -36.07 -26.17
CA GLU A 61 -6.97 -36.57 -27.34
C GLU A 61 -6.04 -36.87 -28.52
N ASP A 62 -4.99 -36.06 -28.69
CA ASP A 62 -3.96 -36.23 -29.72
C ASP A 62 -2.87 -37.26 -29.36
N GLU A 63 -2.97 -37.93 -28.20
CA GLU A 63 -1.96 -38.85 -27.64
C GLU A 63 -0.52 -38.24 -27.59
N ASN A 64 -0.42 -36.91 -27.47
CA ASN A 64 0.85 -36.19 -27.52
C ASN A 64 1.49 -36.06 -26.13
N LEU A 65 2.19 -37.11 -25.70
CA LEU A 65 2.85 -37.18 -24.39
C LEU A 65 3.92 -36.09 -24.19
N GLU A 66 4.72 -35.78 -25.21
CA GLU A 66 5.78 -34.77 -25.13
C GLU A 66 5.21 -33.36 -24.94
N GLY A 67 4.14 -33.05 -25.69
CA GLY A 67 3.40 -31.80 -25.54
C GLY A 67 2.73 -31.68 -24.16
N LEU A 68 2.22 -32.79 -23.62
CA LEU A 68 1.67 -32.85 -22.26
C LEU A 68 2.73 -32.56 -21.22
N SER A 69 3.89 -33.21 -21.32
CA SER A 69 5.00 -32.97 -20.39
C SER A 69 5.44 -31.51 -20.41
N THR A 70 5.54 -30.92 -21.59
CA THR A 70 5.95 -29.51 -21.75
C THR A 70 4.91 -28.57 -21.14
N THR A 71 3.63 -28.79 -21.45
CA THR A 71 2.53 -27.94 -20.92
C THR A 71 2.38 -28.11 -19.41
N LEU A 72 2.72 -29.28 -18.84
CA LEU A 72 2.75 -29.49 -17.40
C LEU A 72 3.83 -28.67 -16.73
N SER A 73 5.05 -28.70 -17.26
CA SER A 73 6.15 -27.90 -16.73
C SER A 73 5.86 -26.40 -16.83
N GLU A 74 5.23 -25.94 -17.92
CA GLU A 74 4.75 -24.55 -18.03
C GLU A 74 3.73 -24.21 -16.92
N LEU A 75 2.79 -25.11 -16.64
CA LEU A 75 1.79 -24.92 -15.58
C LEU A 75 2.42 -24.88 -14.17
N GLU A 76 3.40 -25.73 -13.89
CA GLU A 76 4.16 -25.72 -12.63
C GLU A 76 4.87 -24.37 -12.45
N THR A 77 5.57 -23.87 -13.46
CA THR A 77 6.24 -22.55 -13.37
C THR A 77 5.25 -21.39 -13.18
N LEU A 78 4.04 -21.51 -13.73
CA LEU A 78 2.98 -20.52 -13.56
C LEU A 78 2.42 -20.55 -12.13
N GLU A 79 2.34 -21.72 -11.51
CA GLU A 79 1.92 -21.91 -10.13
C GLU A 79 2.96 -21.34 -9.15
N ASP A 80 4.26 -21.63 -9.34
CA ASP A 80 5.35 -21.00 -8.61
C ASP A 80 5.26 -19.45 -8.66
N THR A 81 4.95 -18.93 -9.85
CA THR A 81 4.77 -17.49 -10.05
C THR A 81 3.57 -16.96 -9.28
N GLN A 82 2.45 -17.70 -9.27
CA GLN A 82 1.25 -17.34 -8.52
C GLN A 82 1.52 -17.32 -7.00
N GLU A 83 2.21 -18.33 -6.48
CA GLU A 83 2.60 -18.40 -5.07
C GLU A 83 3.47 -17.20 -4.69
N GLY A 84 4.44 -16.84 -5.53
CA GLY A 84 5.27 -15.64 -5.33
C GLY A 84 4.45 -14.34 -5.20
N TYR A 85 3.39 -14.17 -6.01
CA TYR A 85 2.48 -13.04 -5.87
C TYR A 85 1.70 -13.06 -4.55
N ILE A 86 1.25 -14.23 -4.09
CA ILE A 86 0.51 -14.37 -2.83
C ILE A 86 1.38 -13.93 -1.66
N VAL A 87 2.61 -14.45 -1.57
CA VAL A 87 3.58 -14.09 -0.52
C VAL A 87 3.85 -12.59 -0.51
N GLN A 88 4.01 -11.97 -1.68
CA GLN A 88 4.18 -10.52 -1.77
C GLN A 88 2.97 -9.76 -1.24
N LEU A 89 1.75 -10.14 -1.65
CA LEU A 89 0.51 -9.49 -1.20
C LEU A 89 0.30 -9.61 0.31
N GLU A 90 0.58 -10.77 0.90
CA GLU A 90 0.52 -10.98 2.35
C GLU A 90 1.52 -10.09 3.09
N THR A 91 2.74 -9.98 2.55
CA THR A 91 3.78 -9.09 3.11
C THR A 91 3.36 -7.62 3.05
N GLU A 92 2.85 -7.17 1.90
CA GLU A 92 2.36 -5.80 1.72
C GLU A 92 1.17 -5.50 2.64
N GLN A 93 0.24 -6.46 2.80
CA GLN A 93 -0.90 -6.33 3.72
C GLN A 93 -0.41 -6.19 5.17
N MET A 94 0.55 -7.01 5.60
CA MET A 94 1.13 -6.94 6.94
C MET A 94 1.78 -5.58 7.20
N LEU A 95 2.57 -5.08 6.25
CA LEU A 95 3.22 -3.77 6.34
C LEU A 95 2.20 -2.64 6.42
N LEU A 96 1.13 -2.69 5.61
CA LEU A 96 0.08 -1.69 5.62
C LEU A 96 -0.67 -1.66 6.95
N LEU A 97 -1.02 -2.83 7.50
CA LEU A 97 -1.65 -2.93 8.82
C LEU A 97 -0.75 -2.41 9.94
N SER A 98 0.55 -2.71 9.87
CA SER A 98 1.55 -2.16 10.80
C SER A 98 1.58 -0.63 10.74
N LYS A 99 1.60 -0.06 9.53
CA LYS A 99 1.63 1.38 9.34
C LYS A 99 0.35 2.07 9.83
N ILE A 100 -0.82 1.45 9.62
CA ILE A 100 -2.09 1.95 10.15
C ILE A 100 -2.04 2.01 11.68
N LYS A 101 -1.49 0.98 12.34
CA LYS A 101 -1.33 0.96 13.81
C LYS A 101 -0.39 2.06 14.31
N GLU A 102 0.73 2.28 13.62
CA GLU A 102 1.69 3.35 13.95
C GLU A 102 1.04 4.74 13.84
N LEU A 103 0.39 5.03 12.71
CA LEU A 103 -0.32 6.30 12.49
C LEU A 103 -1.45 6.51 13.49
N GLY A 104 -2.18 5.45 13.86
CA GLY A 104 -3.20 5.52 14.90
C GLY A 104 -2.64 5.96 16.25
N LYS A 105 -1.45 5.47 16.63
CA LYS A 105 -0.75 5.90 17.85
C LYS A 105 -0.30 7.36 17.75
N GLU A 106 0.28 7.76 16.62
CA GLU A 106 0.69 9.15 16.40
C GLU A 106 -0.51 10.11 16.52
N ILE A 107 -1.67 9.79 15.96
CA ILE A 107 -2.89 10.62 16.07
C ILE A 107 -3.29 10.81 17.54
N ILE A 108 -3.22 9.76 18.36
CA ILE A 108 -3.53 9.85 19.79
C ILE A 108 -2.48 10.69 20.52
N ASN A 109 -1.20 10.51 20.19
CA ASN A 109 -0.09 11.25 20.80
C ASN A 109 -0.06 12.75 20.42
N PHE A 110 -0.54 13.11 19.22
CA PHE A 110 -0.67 14.49 18.75
C PHE A 110 -2.04 15.12 19.03
N SER A 111 -2.99 14.38 19.61
CA SER A 111 -4.24 14.96 20.09
C SER A 111 -3.92 15.95 21.21
N PRO A 112 -4.30 17.24 21.09
CA PRO A 112 -3.99 18.22 22.09
C PRO A 112 -4.77 17.88 23.35
N SER A 113 -4.10 17.27 24.32
CA SER A 113 -4.40 17.49 25.73
C SER A 113 -4.02 18.92 26.11
N GLN A 114 -4.57 19.91 25.40
CA GLN A 114 -4.56 21.34 25.71
C GLN A 114 -5.99 21.80 25.99
N SER A 115 -6.57 21.26 27.06
CA SER A 115 -7.62 21.96 27.82
C SER A 115 -7.80 21.25 29.17
N ARG A 116 -6.78 21.29 30.02
CA ARG A 116 -6.92 21.14 31.47
C ARG A 116 -5.67 21.66 32.15
N ARG A 117 -5.69 22.95 32.45
CA ARG A 117 -5.05 23.66 33.57
C ARG A 117 -4.94 25.13 33.16
N PHE A 118 -5.88 25.95 33.62
CA PHE A 118 -5.74 27.36 34.02
C PHE A 118 -7.16 27.96 34.15
N PHE A 119 -7.93 27.41 35.09
CA PHE A 119 -8.97 28.12 35.84
C PHE A 119 -9.07 27.43 37.21
N GLU A 120 -7.96 27.49 37.97
CA GLU A 120 -8.09 27.68 39.41
C GLU A 120 -8.12 29.19 39.61
N SER A 121 -9.17 29.65 40.30
CA SER A 121 -9.50 31.04 40.60
C SER A 121 -8.42 31.73 41.45
N PRO A 122 -8.46 33.07 41.55
CA PRO A 122 -9.20 33.69 42.67
C PRO A 122 -10.46 34.45 42.22
#